data_AF-A0A937VX45-F1
#
_entry.id   AF-A0A937VX45-F1
#
_cell.length_a   1.000
_cell.length_b   1.000
_cell.length_c   1.000
_cell.angle_alpha   90.00
_cell.angle_beta   90.00
_cell.angle_gamma   90.00
#
_symmetry.space_group_name_H-M   'P 1'
#
loop_
_entity.id
_entity.type
_entity.pdbx_description
1 polymer ?
#
loop_
_entity_poly.entity_id
_entity_poly.type
_entity_poly.pdbx_seq_one_letter_code
_entity_poly.pdbx_strand_id
1 'polypeptide(L)' 'MSNQYEKIAIAQVHRDENDPRKPDNYDSIQKFWERLGYIENPEMIVQAPYKEIGSTEIVPHSLIFSFKELK' A
#
# COMPACT_ATOMS: atom_id res chain seq x y z
N MET A 1 -2.53 -1.92 31.18
CA MET A 1 -2.36 -3.02 30.22
C MET A 1 -1.14 -2.68 29.38
N SER A 2 -0.13 -3.54 29.29
CA SER A 2 0.99 -3.31 28.37
C SER A 2 0.46 -3.50 26.95
N ASN A 3 0.74 -2.56 26.03
CA ASN A 3 0.50 -2.81 24.61
C ASN A 3 1.38 -3.99 24.19
N GLN A 4 0.76 -5.01 23.58
CA GLN A 4 1.46 -6.20 23.11
C GLN A 4 2.18 -5.95 21.76
N TYR A 5 1.86 -4.84 21.10
CA TYR A 5 2.35 -4.50 19.77
C TYR A 5 2.97 -3.10 19.78
N GLU A 6 4.07 -2.94 19.04
CA GLU A 6 4.80 -1.69 18.94
C GLU A 6 4.39 -0.86 17.71
N LYS A 7 3.87 -1.50 16.66
CA LYS A 7 3.56 -0.85 15.38
C LYS A 7 2.31 -1.41 14.72
N ILE A 8 1.66 -0.57 13.91
CA ILE A 8 0.68 -0.99 12.91
C ILE A 8 1.36 -0.97 11.55
N ALA A 9 1.18 -2.02 10.76
CA ALA A 9 1.61 -2.07 9.37
C ALA A 9 0.39 -2.08 8.44
N ILE A 10 0.49 -1.36 7.33
CA ILE A 10 -0.43 -1.46 6.20
C ILE A 10 0.37 -1.83 4.95
N ALA A 11 -0.25 -2.56 4.03
CA ALA A 11 0.31 -2.89 2.73
C ALA A 11 -0.62 -2.34 1.64
N GLN A 12 -0.04 -1.70 0.63
CA GLN A 12 -0.79 -1.05 -0.44
C GLN A 12 -0.21 -1.45 -1.78
N VAL A 13 -1.06 -1.58 -2.80
CA VAL A 13 -0.59 -1.81 -4.17
C VAL A 13 0.24 -0.62 -4.62
N HIS A 14 1.53 -0.86 -4.87
CA HIS A 14 2.43 0.12 -5.46
C HIS A 14 2.19 0.10 -6.98
N ARG A 15 1.37 1.02 -7.45
CA ARG A 15 1.01 1.17 -8.87
C ARG A 15 2.04 2.04 -9.59
N ASP A 16 2.28 1.73 -10.86
CA ASP A 16 3.06 2.59 -11.75
C ASP A 16 2.40 3.98 -11.84
N GLU A 17 3.22 5.04 -11.93
CA GLU A 17 2.73 6.41 -12.01
C GLU A 17 1.83 6.65 -13.23
N ASN A 18 2.07 5.90 -14.31
CA ASN A 18 1.36 5.94 -15.58
C ASN A 18 0.37 4.77 -15.74
N ASP A 19 0.00 4.06 -14.66
CA ASP A 19 -0.98 2.97 -14.72
C ASP A 19 -2.30 3.49 -15.35
N PRO A 20 -2.73 2.96 -16.51
CA PRO A 20 -3.87 3.50 -17.26
C PRO A 20 -5.21 3.30 -16.54
N ARG A 21 -5.24 2.49 -15.47
CA ARG A 21 -6.44 2.30 -14.63
C ARG A 21 -6.63 3.43 -13.62
N LYS A 22 -5.63 4.31 -13.46
CA LYS A 22 -5.68 5.48 -12.59
C LYS A 22 -6.70 6.48 -13.15
N PRO A 23 -7.70 6.91 -12.36
CA PRO A 23 -8.66 7.92 -12.80
C PRO A 23 -8.01 9.28 -13.05
N ASP A 24 -8.64 10.09 -13.89
CA ASP A 24 -8.31 11.51 -14.00
C ASP A 24 -8.44 12.20 -12.63
N ASN A 25 -7.48 13.06 -12.31
CA ASN A 25 -7.38 13.75 -11.01
C ASN A 25 -7.26 12.81 -9.79
N TYR A 26 -6.71 11.60 -9.96
CA TYR A 26 -6.45 10.69 -8.85
C TYR A 26 -5.65 11.38 -7.72
N ASP A 27 -6.25 11.46 -6.54
CA ASP A 27 -5.53 11.84 -5.33
C ASP A 27 -4.94 10.59 -4.69
N SER A 28 -3.65 10.67 -4.39
CA SER A 28 -2.92 9.50 -3.89
C SER A 28 -3.40 9.13 -2.49
N ILE A 29 -3.78 7.86 -2.33
CA ILE A 29 -4.14 7.30 -1.03
C ILE A 29 -2.95 7.36 -0.06
N GLN A 30 -1.71 7.44 -0.57
CA GLN A 30 -0.51 7.62 0.23
C GLN A 30 -0.58 8.89 1.09
N LYS A 31 -1.07 10.01 0.54
CA LYS A 31 -1.25 11.26 1.30
C LYS A 31 -2.28 11.12 2.42
N PHE A 32 -3.26 10.23 2.28
CA PHE A 32 -4.20 9.93 3.36
C PHE A 32 -3.51 9.19 4.50
N TRP A 33 -2.68 8.20 4.19
CA TRP A 33 -1.95 7.43 5.20
C TRP A 33 -0.88 8.25 5.92
N GLU A 34 -0.15 9.10 5.20
CA GLU A 34 0.81 10.04 5.79
C GLU A 34 0.14 10.96 6.82
N ARG A 35 -1.05 11.50 6.50
CA ARG A 35 -1.85 12.30 7.45
C ARG A 35 -2.26 11.53 8.70
N LEU A 36 -2.42 10.20 8.60
CA LEU A 36 -2.72 9.33 9.73
C LEU A 36 -1.47 8.90 10.53
N GLY A 37 -0.27 9.30 10.10
CA GLY A 37 1.00 9.02 10.74
C GLY A 37 1.67 7.72 10.30
N TYR A 38 1.28 7.18 9.14
CA TYR A 38 2.01 6.07 8.52
C TYR A 38 3.17 6.61 7.67
N ILE A 39 4.32 5.93 7.77
CA ILE A 39 5.51 6.23 6.98
C ILE A 39 5.78 5.04 6.07
N GLU A 40 5.83 5.29 4.76
CA GLU A 40 6.18 4.27 3.77
C GLU A 40 7.63 3.81 3.94
N ASN A 41 7.87 2.52 3.75
CA ASN A 41 9.21 1.94 3.70
C ASN A 41 9.51 1.46 2.27
N PRO A 42 10.29 2.23 1.48
CA PRO A 42 10.62 1.91 0.09
C PRO A 42 11.35 0.58 -0.10
N GLU A 43 12.01 0.06 0.93
CA GLU A 43 12.74 -1.20 0.89
C GLU A 43 11.84 -2.41 1.20
N MET A 44 10.65 -2.19 1.75
CA MET A 44 9.70 -3.24 2.10
C MET A 44 8.62 -3.38 1.04
N ILE A 45 9.01 -4.03 -0.07
CA ILE A 45 8.13 -4.37 -1.17
C ILE A 45 7.99 -5.90 -1.26
N VAL A 46 6.75 -6.39 -1.38
CA VAL A 46 6.48 -7.80 -1.66
C VAL A 46 5.74 -7.95 -2.99
N GLN A 47 6.07 -9.00 -3.73
CA GLN A 47 5.29 -9.40 -4.90
C GLN A 47 4.17 -10.35 -4.46
N ALA A 48 2.94 -9.96 -4.70
CA ALA A 48 1.77 -10.77 -4.38
C ALA A 48 0.97 -11.10 -5.66
N PRO A 49 0.63 -12.37 -5.91
CA PRO A 49 -0.23 -12.73 -7.02
C PRO A 49 -1.64 -12.18 -6.77
N TYR A 50 -2.17 -11.42 -7.73
CA TYR A 50 -3.51 -10.85 -7.64
C TYR A 50 -4.24 -10.91 -8.97
N LYS A 51 -5.55 -11.18 -8.91
CA LYS A 51 -6.43 -11.18 -10.07
C LYS A 51 -7.21 -9.89 -10.10
N GLU A 52 -6.86 -9.03 -11.05
CA GLU A 52 -7.53 -7.75 -11.24
C GLU A 52 -8.99 -7.92 -11.66
N ILE A 53 -9.83 -6.95 -11.26
CA ILE A 53 -11.26 -6.98 -11.60
C ILE A 53 -11.41 -6.89 -13.12
N GLY A 54 -12.10 -7.88 -13.71
CA GLY A 54 -12.25 -7.99 -15.16
C GLY A 54 -11.11 -8.72 -15.88
N SER A 55 -10.02 -9.07 -15.19
CA SER A 55 -8.94 -9.88 -15.75
C SER A 55 -9.30 -11.37 -15.76
N THR A 56 -8.85 -12.10 -16.78
CA THR A 56 -8.85 -13.57 -16.81
C THR A 56 -7.60 -14.17 -16.16
N GLU A 57 -6.55 -13.38 -16.01
CA GLU A 57 -5.22 -13.82 -15.57
C GLU A 57 -4.88 -13.30 -14.16
N ILE A 58 -4.09 -14.09 -13.43
CA ILE A 58 -3.45 -13.69 -12.18
C ILE A 58 -2.08 -13.12 -12.55
N VAL A 59 -1.82 -11.88 -12.17
CA VAL A 59 -0.54 -11.23 -12.39
C VAL A 59 0.07 -10.82 -11.04
N PRO A 60 1.40 -10.83 -10.90
CA PRO A 60 2.04 -10.33 -9.68
C PRO A 60 1.88 -8.81 -9.59
N HIS A 61 1.61 -8.33 -8.37
CA HIS A 61 1.59 -6.93 -8.03
C HIS A 61 2.58 -6.63 -6.90
N SER A 62 3.25 -5.50 -7.01
CA SER A 62 4.06 -4.94 -5.94
C SER A 62 3.14 -4.40 -4.84
N LEU A 63 3.33 -4.84 -3.60
CA LEU A 63 2.77 -4.21 -2.41
C LEU A 63 3.89 -3.52 -1.64
N ILE A 64 3.72 -2.26 -1.28
CA ILE A 64 4.63 -1.51 -0.42
C ILE A 64 4.06 -1.39 0.99
N PHE A 65 4.90 -1.53 2.00
CA PHE A 65 4.50 -1.44 3.40
C PHE A 65 4.70 -0.04 3.98
N SER A 66 3.76 0.40 4.80
CA SER A 66 3.87 1.61 5.61
C SER A 66 3.61 1.28 7.08
N PHE A 67 4.30 1.98 7.98
CA PHE A 67 4.26 1.70 9.42
C PHE A 67 3.85 2.92 10.23
N LYS A 68 3.11 2.68 11.30
CA LYS A 68 2.78 3.68 12.32
C LYS A 68 3.14 3.13 13.70
N GLU A 69 3.91 3.88 14.45
CA GLU A 69 4.26 3.53 15.84
C GLU A 69 3.02 3.62 16.75
N LEU A 70 2.86 2.63 17.62
CA LEU A 70 1.86 2.61 18.69
C LEU A 70 2.49 3.22 19.94
N LYS A 71 1.92 4.33 20.42
CA LYS A 71 2.33 4.98 21.67
C LYS A 71 1.75 4.26 22.89
#